data_AF-A0AAW8WJT2-F1
#
_entry.id   AF-A0AAW8WJT2-F1
#
_cell.length_a   1.000
_cell.length_b   1.000
_cell.length_c   1.000
_cell.angle_alpha   90.00
_cell.angle_beta   90.00
_cell.angle_gamma   90.00
#
_symmetry.space_group_name_H-M   'P 1'
#
loop_
_entity.id
_entity.type
_entity.pdbx_description
1 polymer ?
#
loop_
_entity_poly.entity_id
_entity_poly.type
_entity_poly.pdbx_seq_one_letter_code
_entity_poly.pdbx_strand_id
1 'polypeptide(L)'
;MPKTIKELADELKVSKQAIQYHYQRLPAKNRQKNNQGANMISLTAERIIRDKVVKSLSKKGKKIPNKEVAKTSKENKWIITDLKREITEIKKERDKRLATKDQQISNKDQQIDHLTKLIDQQQQLQLTTVAENRELKARIQKISGLLETSKSSPKRQKNVQKEGVYNNKSNKNWWHFW
;
A
#
# COMPACT_ATOMS: atom_id res chain seq x y z
N MET A 1 -14.94 -19.97 -1.67
CA MET A 1 -15.43 -19.70 -3.04
C MET A 1 -16.91 -20.06 -3.11
N PRO A 2 -17.74 -19.32 -3.87
CA PRO A 2 -19.16 -19.68 -4.05
C PRO A 2 -19.28 -21.00 -4.81
N LYS A 3 -20.19 -21.87 -4.35
CA LYS A 3 -20.38 -23.24 -4.88
C LYS A 3 -21.60 -23.32 -5.77
N THR A 4 -21.64 -24.31 -6.63
CA THR A 4 -22.85 -24.68 -7.36
C THR A 4 -23.75 -25.60 -6.54
N ILE A 5 -25.02 -25.71 -6.95
CA ILE A 5 -25.98 -26.64 -6.36
C ILE A 5 -25.49 -28.09 -6.45
N LYS A 6 -24.76 -28.44 -7.51
CA LYS A 6 -24.18 -29.78 -7.69
C LYS A 6 -23.09 -30.06 -6.66
N GLU A 7 -22.12 -29.15 -6.53
CA GLU A 7 -21.01 -29.30 -5.58
C GLU A 7 -21.50 -29.42 -4.13
N LEU A 8 -22.49 -28.61 -3.73
CA LEU A 8 -23.05 -28.71 -2.39
C LEU A 8 -23.86 -30.01 -2.16
N ALA A 9 -24.51 -30.52 -3.21
CA ALA A 9 -25.24 -31.78 -3.14
C ALA A 9 -24.29 -32.97 -2.98
N ASP A 10 -23.22 -33.00 -3.77
CA ASP A 10 -22.17 -34.01 -3.73
C ASP A 10 -21.47 -34.02 -2.35
N GLU A 11 -21.17 -32.83 -1.79
CA GLU A 11 -20.56 -32.69 -0.47
C GLU A 11 -21.48 -33.18 0.66
N LEU A 12 -22.77 -32.83 0.60
CA LEU A 12 -23.76 -33.22 1.62
C LEU A 12 -24.33 -34.62 1.40
N LYS A 13 -23.91 -35.33 0.34
CA LYS A 13 -24.41 -36.66 -0.04
C LYS A 13 -25.94 -36.70 -0.15
N VAL A 14 -26.53 -35.65 -0.71
CA VAL A 14 -27.97 -35.54 -0.98
C VAL A 14 -28.23 -35.30 -2.45
N SER A 15 -29.48 -35.47 -2.90
CA SER A 15 -29.82 -35.20 -4.30
C SER A 15 -29.67 -33.71 -4.64
N LYS A 16 -29.26 -33.42 -5.89
CA LYS A 16 -29.24 -32.05 -6.44
C LYS A 16 -30.61 -31.36 -6.26
N GLN A 17 -31.69 -32.12 -6.37
CA GLN A 17 -33.06 -31.65 -6.16
C GLN A 17 -33.32 -31.19 -4.71
N ALA A 18 -32.76 -31.88 -3.71
CA ALA A 18 -32.89 -31.48 -2.30
C ALA A 18 -32.25 -30.11 -2.03
N ILE A 19 -31.05 -29.88 -2.57
CA ILE A 19 -30.37 -28.58 -2.48
C ILE A 19 -31.14 -27.51 -3.27
N GLN A 20 -31.59 -27.83 -4.50
CA GLN A 20 -32.39 -26.93 -5.34
C GLN A 20 -33.68 -26.47 -4.62
N TYR A 21 -34.38 -27.39 -3.95
CA TYR A 21 -35.59 -27.09 -3.20
C TYR A 21 -35.34 -26.09 -2.07
N HIS A 22 -34.27 -26.28 -1.30
CA HIS A 22 -33.91 -25.33 -0.23
C HIS A 22 -33.43 -23.99 -0.79
N TYR A 23 -32.70 -24.01 -1.91
CA TYR A 23 -32.21 -22.82 -2.59
C TYR A 23 -33.34 -21.93 -3.12
N GLN A 24 -34.37 -22.52 -3.75
CA GLN A 24 -35.56 -21.81 -4.23
C GLN A 24 -36.40 -21.18 -3.11
N ARG A 25 -36.14 -21.53 -1.84
CA ARG A 25 -36.83 -20.98 -0.66
C ARG A 25 -35.93 -20.04 0.15
N LEU A 26 -34.76 -19.68 -0.38
CA LEU A 26 -33.92 -18.65 0.22
C LEU A 26 -34.54 -17.25 0.02
N PRO A 27 -34.24 -16.28 0.89
CA PRO A 27 -34.54 -14.88 0.63
C PRO A 27 -33.96 -14.44 -0.71
N ALA A 28 -34.63 -13.54 -1.43
CA ALA A 28 -34.19 -13.08 -2.76
C ALA A 28 -32.75 -12.55 -2.74
N LYS A 29 -32.36 -11.82 -1.69
CA LYS A 29 -30.99 -11.32 -1.45
C LYS A 29 -29.90 -12.40 -1.40
N ASN A 30 -30.27 -13.65 -1.13
CA ASN A 30 -29.37 -14.80 -1.00
C ASN A 30 -29.43 -15.73 -2.22
N ARG A 31 -30.19 -15.37 -3.26
CA ARG A 31 -30.22 -16.10 -4.54
C ARG A 31 -29.32 -15.36 -5.52
N GLN A 32 -28.30 -16.05 -6.02
CA GLN A 32 -27.32 -15.48 -6.93
C GLN A 32 -27.17 -16.38 -8.16
N LYS A 33 -26.89 -15.77 -9.31
CA LYS A 33 -26.57 -16.50 -10.53
C LYS A 33 -25.20 -16.06 -11.03
N ASN A 34 -24.48 -16.97 -11.67
CA ASN A 34 -23.26 -16.61 -12.39
C ASN A 34 -23.61 -15.96 -13.75
N ASN A 35 -22.59 -15.51 -14.47
CA ASN A 35 -22.72 -14.91 -15.80
C ASN A 35 -23.33 -15.86 -16.85
N GLN A 36 -23.34 -17.17 -16.58
CA GLN A 36 -23.92 -18.22 -17.44
C GLN A 36 -25.35 -18.59 -17.00
N GLY A 37 -25.93 -17.88 -16.03
CA GLY A 37 -27.30 -18.11 -15.53
C GLY A 37 -27.45 -19.28 -14.54
N ALA A 38 -26.37 -19.95 -14.16
CA ALA A 38 -26.37 -21.04 -13.18
C ALA A 38 -26.48 -20.50 -11.75
N ASN A 39 -27.27 -21.18 -10.91
CA ASN A 39 -27.45 -20.82 -9.50
C ASN A 39 -26.15 -21.00 -8.71
N MET A 40 -25.70 -19.92 -8.08
CA MET A 40 -24.54 -19.91 -7.18
C MET A 40 -24.98 -19.79 -5.73
N ILE A 41 -24.31 -20.57 -4.88
CA ILE A 41 -24.52 -20.60 -3.45
C ILE A 41 -23.37 -19.84 -2.78
N SER A 42 -23.69 -18.68 -2.21
CA SER A 42 -22.78 -17.95 -1.34
C SER A 42 -22.62 -18.65 0.02
N LEU A 43 -21.58 -18.31 0.78
CA LEU A 43 -21.33 -18.88 2.10
C LEU A 43 -22.55 -18.73 3.05
N THR A 44 -23.26 -17.60 2.96
CA THR A 44 -24.47 -17.36 3.75
C THR A 44 -25.62 -18.28 3.33
N ALA A 45 -25.84 -18.44 2.02
CA ALA A 45 -26.85 -19.34 1.48
C ALA A 45 -26.53 -20.81 1.83
N GLU A 46 -25.27 -21.20 1.74
CA GLU A 46 -24.76 -22.52 2.09
C GLU A 46 -25.06 -22.87 3.55
N ARG A 47 -24.79 -21.95 4.50
CA ARG A 47 -25.07 -22.16 5.92
C ARG A 47 -26.56 -22.41 6.18
N ILE A 48 -27.43 -21.65 5.52
CA ILE A 48 -28.89 -21.80 5.66
C ILE A 48 -29.37 -23.14 5.08
N ILE A 49 -28.84 -23.53 3.91
CA ILE A 49 -29.20 -24.80 3.27
C ILE A 49 -28.74 -25.98 4.13
N ARG A 50 -27.49 -25.98 4.61
CA ARG A 50 -26.95 -27.04 5.49
C ARG A 50 -27.82 -27.24 6.73
N ASP A 51 -28.17 -26.17 7.42
CA ASP A 51 -29.02 -26.23 8.62
C ASP A 51 -30.39 -26.86 8.31
N LYS A 52 -31.01 -26.51 7.18
CA LYS A 52 -32.30 -27.09 6.76
C LYS A 52 -32.17 -28.57 6.36
N VAL A 53 -31.13 -28.94 5.65
CA VAL A 53 -30.87 -30.34 5.24
C VAL A 53 -30.65 -31.20 6.48
N VAL A 54 -29.79 -30.79 7.41
CA VAL A 54 -29.53 -31.52 8.66
C VAL A 54 -30.82 -31.69 9.47
N LYS A 55 -31.60 -30.62 9.66
CA LYS A 55 -32.90 -30.69 10.36
C LYS A 55 -33.89 -31.64 9.68
N SER A 56 -33.88 -31.71 8.35
CA SER A 56 -34.75 -32.64 7.60
C SER A 56 -34.33 -34.10 7.76
N LEU A 57 -33.02 -34.37 7.88
CA LEU A 57 -32.47 -35.71 8.13
C LEU A 57 -32.70 -36.15 9.57
N SER A 58 -32.53 -35.25 10.55
CA SER A 58 -32.78 -35.54 11.97
C SER A 58 -34.25 -35.84 12.29
N LYS A 59 -35.20 -35.32 11.49
CA LYS A 59 -36.63 -35.66 11.64
C LYS A 59 -36.98 -37.07 11.15
N LYS A 60 -36.14 -37.69 10.30
CA LYS A 60 -36.38 -39.01 9.70
C LYS A 60 -35.60 -40.15 10.37
N GLY A 61 -34.58 -39.84 11.19
CA GLY A 61 -33.74 -40.83 11.88
C GLY A 61 -34.05 -40.97 13.37
N LYS A 62 -34.25 -42.21 13.83
CA LYS A 62 -34.39 -42.64 15.24
C LYS A 62 -33.31 -42.02 16.14
N LYS A 63 -33.69 -41.77 17.41
CA LYS A 63 -32.79 -41.40 18.52
C LYS A 63 -31.57 -42.33 18.57
N ILE A 64 -30.40 -41.77 18.28
CA ILE A 64 -29.10 -42.41 18.54
C ILE A 64 -28.92 -42.45 20.08
N PRO A 65 -28.44 -43.55 20.68
CA PRO A 65 -28.32 -43.67 22.13
C PRO A 65 -27.31 -42.64 22.70
N ASN A 66 -27.77 -41.88 23.71
CA ASN A 66 -27.15 -40.67 24.28
C ASN A 66 -25.73 -40.79 24.89
N LYS A 67 -25.04 -41.94 24.84
CA LYS A 67 -23.79 -42.15 25.59
C LYS A 67 -22.53 -41.70 24.83
N GLU A 68 -22.53 -41.77 23.49
CA GLU A 68 -21.42 -41.26 22.65
C GLU A 68 -21.51 -39.75 22.40
N VAL A 69 -22.73 -39.21 22.32
CA VAL A 69 -22.99 -37.76 22.12
C VAL A 69 -22.49 -36.91 23.29
N ALA A 70 -22.53 -37.45 24.52
CA ALA A 70 -22.07 -36.73 25.72
C ALA A 70 -20.53 -36.66 25.82
N LYS A 71 -19.80 -37.68 25.37
CA LYS A 71 -18.32 -37.68 25.34
C LYS A 71 -17.79 -36.73 24.26
N THR A 72 -18.33 -36.83 23.05
CA THR A 72 -18.01 -35.92 21.94
C THR A 72 -18.35 -34.46 22.24
N SER A 73 -19.43 -34.18 22.98
CA SER A 73 -19.78 -32.81 23.40
C SER A 73 -18.74 -32.15 24.32
N LYS A 74 -18.14 -32.91 25.26
CA LYS A 74 -17.09 -32.39 26.15
C LYS A 74 -15.78 -32.14 25.42
N GLU A 75 -15.39 -33.06 24.54
CA GLU A 75 -14.21 -32.94 23.70
C GLU A 75 -14.34 -31.77 22.72
N ASN A 76 -15.50 -31.62 22.08
CA ASN A 76 -15.82 -30.46 21.25
C ASN A 76 -15.78 -29.15 22.05
N LYS A 77 -16.24 -29.13 23.30
CA LYS A 77 -16.15 -27.95 24.16
C LYS A 77 -14.69 -27.58 24.46
N TRP A 78 -13.84 -28.56 24.73
CA TRP A 78 -12.40 -28.35 24.95
C TRP A 78 -11.71 -27.82 23.69
N ILE A 79 -11.98 -28.42 22.51
CA ILE A 79 -11.47 -27.93 21.22
C ILE A 79 -11.90 -26.48 20.98
N ILE A 80 -13.18 -26.16 21.24
CA ILE A 80 -13.68 -24.78 21.09
C ILE A 80 -12.95 -23.82 22.04
N THR A 81 -12.67 -24.23 23.29
CA THR A 81 -11.93 -23.37 24.23
C THR A 81 -10.47 -23.18 23.80
N ASP A 82 -9.82 -24.22 23.28
CA ASP A 82 -8.44 -24.14 22.82
C ASP A 82 -8.30 -23.26 21.57
N LEU A 83 -9.20 -23.46 20.59
CA LEU A 83 -9.28 -22.59 19.40
C LEU A 83 -9.56 -21.13 19.77
N LYS A 84 -10.40 -20.88 20.78
CA LYS A 84 -10.64 -19.51 21.27
C LYS A 84 -9.36 -18.89 21.85
N ARG A 85 -8.59 -19.65 22.63
CA ARG A 85 -7.30 -19.22 23.18
C ARG A 85 -6.30 -18.92 22.07
N GLU A 86 -6.19 -19.80 21.08
CA GLU A 86 -5.30 -19.59 19.94
C GLU A 86 -5.69 -18.34 19.14
N ILE A 87 -7.00 -18.13 18.89
CA ILE A 87 -7.50 -16.90 18.26
C ILE A 87 -7.13 -15.65 19.07
N THR A 88 -7.20 -15.70 20.40
CA THR A 88 -6.83 -14.55 21.24
C THR A 88 -5.33 -14.25 21.18
N GLU A 89 -4.48 -15.27 21.18
CA GLU A 89 -3.02 -15.09 21.07
C GLU A 89 -2.62 -14.57 19.69
N ILE A 90 -3.20 -15.13 18.62
CA ILE A 90 -2.98 -14.63 17.25
C ILE A 90 -3.39 -13.16 17.12
N LYS A 91 -4.52 -12.77 17.72
CA LYS A 91 -4.96 -11.36 17.73
C LYS A 91 -3.96 -10.47 18.46
N LYS A 92 -3.49 -10.89 19.64
CA LYS A 92 -2.52 -10.13 20.43
C LYS A 92 -1.19 -9.95 19.68
N GLU A 93 -0.69 -11.00 19.03
CA GLU A 93 0.53 -10.93 18.22
C GLU A 93 0.35 -10.03 16.99
N ARG A 94 -0.81 -10.12 16.32
CA ARG A 94 -1.18 -9.21 15.21
C ARG A 94 -1.19 -7.75 15.68
N ASP A 95 -1.83 -7.47 16.80
CA ASP A 95 -1.95 -6.09 17.31
C ASP A 95 -0.59 -5.52 17.72
N LYS A 96 0.28 -6.35 18.30
CA LYS A 96 1.69 -5.98 18.55
C LYS A 96 2.44 -5.63 17.27
N ARG A 97 2.26 -6.43 16.21
CA ARG A 97 2.88 -6.16 14.89
C ARG A 97 2.32 -4.93 14.20
N LEU A 98 1.04 -4.62 14.40
CA LEU A 98 0.44 -3.39 13.91
C LEU A 98 1.04 -2.18 14.63
N ALA A 99 1.09 -2.21 15.96
CA ALA A 99 1.67 -1.13 16.75
C ALA A 99 3.14 -0.84 16.39
N THR A 100 3.95 -1.88 16.15
CA THR A 100 5.35 -1.67 15.73
C THR A 100 5.46 -1.09 14.33
N LYS A 101 4.59 -1.50 13.40
CA LYS A 101 4.54 -0.93 12.05
C LYS A 101 4.06 0.52 12.06
N ASP A 102 3.05 0.85 12.85
CA ASP A 102 2.54 2.21 13.00
C ASP A 102 3.62 3.14 13.55
N GLN A 103 4.37 2.70 14.56
CA GLN A 103 5.53 3.45 15.06
C GLN A 103 6.59 3.65 13.97
N GLN A 104 6.86 2.62 13.17
CA GLN A 104 7.85 2.71 12.09
C GLN A 104 7.39 3.67 10.98
N ILE A 105 6.10 3.70 10.66
CA ILE A 105 5.50 4.64 9.71
C ILE A 105 5.64 6.06 10.26
N SER A 106 5.24 6.29 11.51
CA SER A 106 5.38 7.60 12.15
C SER A 106 6.81 8.13 12.13
N ASN A 107 7.81 7.28 12.42
CA ASN A 107 9.21 7.68 12.36
C ASN A 107 9.65 8.04 10.92
N LYS A 108 9.18 7.29 9.92
CA LYS A 108 9.48 7.60 8.51
C LYS A 108 8.82 8.89 8.05
N ASP A 109 7.57 9.14 8.46
CA ASP A 109 6.86 10.38 8.14
C ASP A 109 7.60 11.59 8.71
N GLN A 110 8.06 11.51 9.96
CA GLN A 110 8.89 12.57 10.56
C GLN A 110 10.21 12.80 9.78
N GLN A 111 10.84 11.73 9.29
CA GLN A 111 12.04 11.84 8.48
C GLN A 111 11.74 12.50 7.12
N ILE A 112 10.62 12.14 6.48
CA ILE A 112 10.16 12.75 5.23
C ILE A 112 9.87 14.24 5.43
N ASP A 113 9.20 14.61 6.53
CA ASP A 113 8.93 16.01 6.87
C ASP A 113 10.24 16.80 7.05
N HIS A 114 11.23 16.22 7.72
CA HIS A 114 12.53 16.85 7.89
C HIS A 114 13.26 17.05 6.56
N LEU A 115 13.30 16.01 5.72
CA LEU A 115 13.92 16.07 4.39
C LEU A 115 13.22 17.08 3.48
N THR A 116 11.88 17.14 3.52
CA THR A 116 11.09 18.12 2.77
C THR A 116 11.48 19.55 3.16
N LYS A 117 11.59 19.84 4.46
CA LYS A 117 12.03 21.17 4.94
C LYS A 117 13.45 21.52 4.48
N LEU A 118 14.38 20.56 4.50
CA LEU A 118 15.75 20.78 4.02
C LEU A 118 15.78 21.07 2.52
N ILE A 119 14.99 20.33 1.73
CA ILE A 119 14.88 20.56 0.29
C ILE A 119 14.30 21.95 0.01
N ASP A 120 13.24 22.35 0.72
CA ASP A 120 12.65 23.68 0.57
C ASP A 120 13.66 24.79 0.89
N GLN A 121 14.43 24.63 1.97
CA GLN A 121 15.50 25.56 2.32
C GLN A 121 16.57 25.63 1.22
N GLN A 122 16.99 24.48 0.69
CA GLN A 122 17.97 24.42 -0.39
C GLN A 122 17.45 25.10 -1.67
N GLN A 123 16.18 24.91 -2.02
CA GLN A 123 15.55 25.57 -3.18
C GLN A 123 15.52 27.10 -2.99
N GLN A 124 15.17 27.58 -1.79
CA GLN A 124 15.18 29.01 -1.49
C GLN A 124 16.58 29.61 -1.63
N LEU A 125 17.61 28.95 -1.08
CA LEU A 125 19.01 29.39 -1.19
C LEU A 125 19.51 29.39 -2.65
N GLN A 126 19.08 28.44 -3.46
CA GLN A 126 19.41 28.42 -4.89
C GLN A 126 18.78 29.60 -5.63
N LEU A 127 17.52 29.91 -5.35
CA LEU A 127 16.82 31.04 -5.95
C LEU A 127 17.47 32.38 -5.58
N THR A 128 17.81 32.58 -4.31
CA THR A 128 18.52 33.80 -3.86
C THR A 128 19.89 33.92 -4.52
N THR A 129 20.66 32.83 -4.54
CA THR A 129 21.98 32.78 -5.19
C THR A 129 21.89 33.12 -6.68
N VAL A 130 20.88 32.60 -7.39
CA VAL A 130 20.66 32.91 -8.81
C VAL A 130 20.27 34.38 -9.01
N ALA A 131 19.44 34.94 -8.14
CA ALA A 131 19.04 36.35 -8.19
C ALA A 131 20.24 37.29 -7.96
N GLU A 132 21.04 37.05 -6.92
CA GLU A 132 22.25 37.82 -6.63
C GLU A 132 23.27 37.74 -7.77
N ASN A 133 23.48 36.55 -8.35
CA ASN A 133 24.34 36.39 -9.52
C ASN A 133 23.87 37.19 -10.73
N ARG A 134 22.55 37.27 -10.98
CA ARG A 134 21.98 38.10 -12.05
C ARG A 134 22.24 39.58 -11.77
N GLU A 135 22.06 40.03 -10.54
CA GLU A 135 22.32 41.42 -10.15
C GLU A 135 23.80 41.79 -10.30
N LEU A 136 24.70 40.93 -9.82
CA LEU A 136 26.15 41.13 -9.97
C LEU A 136 26.56 41.21 -11.44
N LYS A 137 26.02 40.33 -12.31
CA LYS A 137 26.26 40.39 -13.76
C LYS A 137 25.78 41.71 -14.36
N ALA A 138 24.60 42.20 -13.96
CA ALA A 138 24.09 43.48 -14.44
C ALA A 138 24.96 44.66 -13.98
N ARG A 139 25.42 44.65 -12.70
CA ARG A 139 26.34 45.67 -12.17
C ARG A 139 27.67 45.67 -12.92
N ILE A 140 28.25 44.50 -13.21
CA ILE A 140 29.48 44.36 -13.98
C ILE A 140 29.29 44.93 -15.39
N GLN A 141 28.21 44.57 -16.10
CA GLN A 141 27.94 45.10 -17.44
C GLN A 141 27.80 46.62 -17.45
N LYS A 142 27.12 47.20 -16.44
CA LYS A 142 26.99 48.65 -16.30
C LYS A 142 28.34 49.34 -16.10
N ILE A 143 29.20 48.79 -15.23
CA ILE A 143 30.54 49.32 -14.99
C ILE A 143 31.40 49.21 -16.25
N SER A 144 31.38 48.07 -16.94
CA SER A 144 32.11 47.89 -18.20
C SER A 144 31.66 48.89 -19.26
N GLY A 145 30.36 49.12 -19.42
CA GLY A 145 29.84 50.15 -20.34
C GLY A 145 30.34 51.55 -19.98
N LEU A 146 30.30 51.93 -18.69
CA LEU A 146 30.83 53.22 -18.23
C LEU A 146 32.33 53.36 -18.49
N LEU A 147 33.11 52.29 -18.27
CA LEU A 147 34.55 52.28 -18.53
C LEU A 147 34.85 52.52 -20.02
N GLU A 148 34.13 51.86 -20.93
CA GLU A 148 34.30 52.09 -22.38
C GLU A 148 33.94 53.52 -22.79
N THR A 149 32.89 54.11 -22.20
CA THR A 149 32.57 55.54 -22.43
C THR A 149 33.61 56.50 -21.85
N SER A 150 34.32 56.12 -20.77
CA SER A 150 35.37 56.97 -20.19
C SER A 150 36.66 56.96 -21.00
N LYS A 151 37.00 55.83 -21.61
CA LYS A 151 38.18 55.66 -22.48
C LYS A 151 38.04 56.37 -23.83
N SER A 152 36.84 56.77 -24.24
CA SER A 152 36.63 57.54 -25.48
C SER A 152 36.88 59.06 -25.32
N SER A 153 37.29 59.52 -24.13
CA SER A 153 37.88 60.86 -23.96
C SER A 153 39.26 60.89 -24.64
N PRO A 154 39.57 61.84 -25.56
CA PRO A 154 40.68 61.69 -26.48
C PRO A 154 42.03 61.82 -25.76
N LYS A 155 42.70 60.69 -25.51
CA LYS A 155 44.13 60.69 -25.16
C LYS A 155 44.95 60.05 -26.27
N ARG A 156 45.75 60.95 -26.86
CA ARG A 156 46.97 60.76 -27.65
C ARG A 156 47.57 59.37 -27.52
N GLN A 157 47.81 58.80 -28.70
CA GLN A 157 48.68 57.68 -29.03
C GLN A 157 49.89 57.56 -28.09
N LYS A 158 50.15 56.33 -27.63
CA LYS A 158 51.51 55.78 -27.54
C LYS A 158 51.44 54.24 -27.60
N ASN A 159 52.05 53.72 -28.66
CA ASN A 159 52.46 52.32 -28.83
C ASN A 159 53.26 51.83 -27.62
N VAL A 160 53.25 50.51 -27.35
CA VAL A 160 54.46 49.65 -27.22
C VAL A 160 54.06 48.22 -26.81
N GLN A 161 54.38 47.30 -27.74
CA GLN A 161 54.98 45.97 -27.61
C GLN A 161 54.29 44.80 -26.89
N LYS A 162 54.39 43.66 -27.60
CA LYS A 162 54.06 42.30 -27.22
C LYS A 162 55.14 41.71 -26.32
N GLU A 163 54.73 41.12 -25.20
CA GLU A 163 55.39 40.03 -24.44
C GLU A 163 54.22 39.32 -23.73
N GLY A 164 54.10 38.01 -23.55
CA GLY A 164 55.04 36.92 -23.48
C GLY A 164 54.45 35.95 -22.44
N VAL A 165 54.01 34.78 -22.91
CA VAL A 165 53.91 33.49 -22.20
C VAL A 165 53.59 33.48 -20.70
N TYR A 166 52.40 32.97 -20.31
CA TYR A 166 52.28 32.07 -19.15
C TYR A 166 51.20 31.01 -19.43
N ASN A 167 51.67 29.83 -19.86
CA ASN A 167 50.91 28.60 -19.78
C ASN A 167 50.70 28.25 -18.31
N ASN A 168 49.45 28.01 -17.89
CA ASN A 168 49.23 27.20 -16.70
C ASN A 168 48.12 26.18 -16.95
N LYS A 169 48.55 24.91 -16.94
CA LYS A 169 47.74 23.70 -17.07
C LYS A 169 46.61 23.75 -16.04
N SER A 170 45.37 23.82 -16.49
CA SER A 170 44.21 23.60 -15.64
C SER A 170 44.19 22.13 -15.21
N ASN A 171 44.55 21.85 -13.96
CA ASN A 171 44.23 20.59 -13.29
C ASN A 171 42.70 20.47 -13.20
N LYS A 172 42.11 19.73 -14.13
CA LYS A 172 40.70 19.34 -14.09
C LYS A 172 40.57 18.06 -13.25
N ASN A 173 40.60 18.20 -11.93
CA ASN A 173 40.11 17.15 -11.04
C ASN A 173 38.70 17.53 -10.62
N TRP A 174 37.75 17.19 -11.49
CA TRP A 174 36.33 17.33 -11.26
C TRP A 174 35.88 16.16 -10.37
N TRP A 175 35.25 16.50 -9.25
CA TRP A 175 34.78 15.62 -8.20
C TRP A 175 34.01 14.39 -8.69
N HIS A 176 34.43 13.20 -8.25
CA HIS A 176 33.62 11.99 -8.28
C HIS A 176 32.82 11.91 -6.96
N PHE A 177 31.50 12.06 -7.04
CA PHE A 177 30.61 11.67 -5.94
C PHE A 177 30.20 10.22 -6.13
N TRP A 178 30.37 9.41 -5.08
CA TRP A 178 29.79 8.09 -4.89
C TRP A 178 28.52 8.22 -4.05
#